data_AF-A6EA53-F1
#
_entry.id   AF-A6EA53-F1
#
_cell.length_a   1.000
_cell.length_b   1.000
_cell.length_c   1.000
_cell.angle_alpha   90.00
_cell.angle_beta   90.00
_cell.angle_gamma   90.00
#
_symmetry.space_group_name_H-M   'P 1'
#
loop_
_entity.id
_entity.type
_entity.pdbx_description
1 polymer ?
#
loop_
_entity_poly.entity_id
_entity_poly.type
_entity_poly.pdbx_seq_one_letter_code
_entity_poly.pdbx_strand_id
1 'polypeptide(L)'
;MPVFDKDSLNSTDAGLMVKSIYDTVANEPQTDIKEDTVTRDDAKLQYFEDQSGQYYIYVVENRGPMYGPSLGWCDVFIFKRLNGVWKLNDLRFHAGGGGMYGNPGKFEKLEQIGDENRAIVISGGQSHMGNNFNVTLIEVSKGKLGRSFGFPTHHDYGENSGDDYKLTICDENEYHFRKVAGSKHYDLILERFNCLDESSIKVDSAVIAYQNGYRIPDRFSFDE
;
A
#
# COMPACT_ATOMS: atom_id res chain seq x y z
N MET A 1 19.79 -3.37 -23.00
CA MET A 1 18.73 -2.78 -22.15
C MET A 1 17.81 -2.00 -23.05
N PRO A 2 16.49 -2.26 -23.03
CA PRO A 2 15.55 -1.45 -23.80
C PRO A 2 15.61 0.00 -23.31
N VAL A 3 15.70 0.94 -24.26
CA VAL A 3 15.71 2.39 -24.02
C VAL A 3 14.33 2.88 -24.40
N PHE A 4 13.54 3.30 -23.42
CA PHE A 4 12.19 3.80 -23.62
C PHE A 4 12.24 5.33 -23.65
N ASP A 5 12.29 5.89 -24.86
CA ASP A 5 12.29 7.33 -25.11
C ASP A 5 10.85 7.83 -25.24
N LYS A 6 10.26 8.23 -24.11
CA LYS A 6 8.97 8.95 -24.03
C LYS A 6 8.97 9.86 -22.80
N ASP A 7 8.42 11.06 -22.93
CA ASP A 7 8.25 12.01 -21.83
C ASP A 7 7.48 11.44 -20.62
N SER A 8 6.73 10.37 -20.84
CA SER A 8 5.98 9.63 -19.83
C SER A 8 6.29 8.12 -19.91
N LEU A 9 6.33 7.46 -18.76
CA LEU A 9 6.34 5.99 -18.68
C LEU A 9 4.90 5.47 -18.75
N ASN A 10 4.63 4.46 -19.57
CA ASN A 10 3.34 3.77 -19.58
C ASN A 10 3.44 2.41 -18.86
N SER A 11 2.29 1.83 -18.50
CA SER A 11 2.24 0.58 -17.73
C SER A 11 2.88 -0.62 -18.45
N THR A 12 2.82 -0.66 -19.79
CA THR A 12 3.44 -1.74 -20.58
C THR A 12 4.97 -1.69 -20.47
N ASP A 13 5.55 -0.51 -20.68
CA ASP A 13 7.00 -0.30 -20.58
C ASP A 13 7.48 -0.53 -19.14
N ALA A 14 6.74 -0.03 -18.14
CA ALA A 14 7.01 -0.30 -16.72
C ALA A 14 6.97 -1.81 -16.43
N GLY A 15 5.96 -2.52 -16.93
CA GLY A 15 5.84 -3.98 -16.80
C GLY A 15 7.03 -4.73 -17.41
N LEU A 16 7.52 -4.32 -18.58
CA LEU A 16 8.73 -4.91 -19.18
C LEU A 16 9.98 -4.67 -18.34
N MET A 17 10.14 -3.47 -17.78
CA MET A 17 11.25 -3.15 -16.88
C MET A 17 11.20 -4.01 -15.62
N VAL A 18 10.03 -4.13 -14.99
CA VAL A 18 9.83 -4.95 -13.78
C VAL A 18 10.00 -6.44 -14.06
N LYS A 19 9.52 -6.93 -15.21
CA LYS A 19 9.68 -8.34 -15.60
C LYS A 19 11.16 -8.78 -15.56
N SER A 20 12.07 -7.93 -16.04
CA SER A 20 13.51 -8.24 -16.01
C SER A 20 14.06 -8.43 -14.59
N ILE A 21 13.43 -7.85 -13.58
CA ILE A 21 13.77 -8.04 -12.17
C ILE A 21 13.13 -9.34 -11.68
N TYR A 22 11.84 -9.58 -11.94
CA TYR A 22 11.18 -10.82 -11.53
C TYR A 22 11.79 -12.07 -12.15
N ASP A 23 12.29 -12.01 -13.39
CA ASP A 23 13.02 -13.12 -14.03
C ASP A 23 14.29 -13.52 -13.25
N THR A 24 14.77 -12.68 -12.32
CA THR A 24 15.93 -12.96 -11.45
C THR A 24 15.55 -13.41 -10.04
N VAL A 25 14.27 -13.35 -9.67
CA VAL A 25 13.78 -13.78 -8.35
C VAL A 25 13.22 -15.19 -8.47
N ALA A 26 13.62 -16.08 -7.56
CA ALA A 26 13.06 -17.42 -7.52
C ALA A 26 11.56 -17.36 -7.18
N ASN A 27 10.72 -17.88 -8.08
CA ASN A 27 9.28 -17.97 -7.90
C ASN A 27 8.90 -19.46 -7.77
N GLU A 28 9.45 -20.13 -6.76
CA GLU A 28 9.12 -21.53 -6.51
C GLU A 28 7.65 -21.66 -6.09
N PRO A 29 6.94 -22.73 -6.50
CA PRO A 29 5.60 -23.02 -6.02
C PRO A 29 5.61 -23.06 -4.49
N GLN A 30 4.74 -22.29 -3.85
CA GLN A 30 4.64 -22.27 -2.39
C GLN A 30 3.71 -23.37 -1.84
N THR A 31 3.23 -24.26 -2.71
CA THR A 31 2.39 -25.40 -2.38
C THR A 31 2.84 -26.64 -3.16
N ASP A 32 2.41 -27.83 -2.73
CA ASP A 32 2.63 -29.08 -3.45
C ASP A 32 1.85 -29.15 -4.79
N ILE A 33 0.94 -28.18 -5.04
CA ILE A 33 0.18 -28.06 -6.27
C ILE A 33 0.99 -27.17 -7.22
N LYS A 34 1.58 -27.79 -8.26
CA LYS A 34 2.47 -27.10 -9.22
C LYS A 34 1.79 -25.99 -10.01
N GLU A 35 0.48 -26.10 -10.17
CA GLU A 35 -0.36 -25.13 -10.88
C GLU A 35 -0.73 -23.92 -10.01
N ASP A 36 -0.61 -24.05 -8.69
CA ASP A 36 -0.98 -23.01 -7.73
C ASP A 36 0.22 -22.12 -7.40
N THR A 37 0.37 -21.08 -8.22
CA THR A 37 1.52 -20.17 -8.19
C THR A 37 1.06 -18.73 -7.99
N VAL A 38 2.02 -17.86 -7.68
CA VAL A 38 1.77 -16.44 -7.50
C VAL A 38 1.36 -15.81 -8.83
N THR A 39 0.19 -15.17 -8.89
CA THR A 39 -0.22 -14.37 -10.06
C THR A 39 0.04 -12.88 -9.84
N ARG A 40 0.28 -12.17 -10.95
CA ARG A 40 0.73 -10.75 -10.97
C ARG A 40 -0.01 -10.00 -12.07
N ASP A 41 -1.33 -10.10 -12.04
CA ASP A 41 -2.19 -9.66 -13.14
C ASP A 41 -2.57 -8.18 -13.03
N ASP A 42 -2.47 -7.62 -11.82
CA ASP A 42 -2.86 -6.26 -11.52
C ASP A 42 -1.65 -5.41 -11.10
N ALA A 43 -1.53 -4.23 -11.71
CA ALA A 43 -0.55 -3.25 -11.32
C ALA A 43 -1.04 -1.82 -11.59
N LYS A 44 -0.59 -0.88 -10.75
CA LYS A 44 -0.90 0.54 -10.88
C LYS A 44 0.37 1.35 -11.07
N LEU A 45 0.34 2.26 -12.04
CA LEU A 45 1.40 3.20 -12.35
C LEU A 45 0.93 4.61 -12.01
N GLN A 46 1.66 5.31 -11.13
CA GLN A 46 1.33 6.66 -10.69
C GLN A 46 2.52 7.60 -10.87
N TYR A 47 2.30 8.72 -11.58
CA TYR A 47 3.30 9.78 -11.69
C TYR A 47 3.34 10.65 -10.43
N PHE A 48 4.53 11.08 -10.03
CA PHE A 48 4.69 12.21 -9.13
C PHE A 48 6.00 12.97 -9.43
N GLU A 49 6.03 14.23 -9.01
CA GLU A 49 7.21 15.07 -9.13
C GLU A 49 7.47 15.75 -7.79
N ASP A 50 8.75 15.85 -7.44
CA ASP A 50 9.23 16.62 -6.30
C ASP A 50 10.48 17.42 -6.72
N GLN A 51 11.05 18.18 -5.79
CA GLN A 51 12.23 19.02 -6.05
C GLN A 51 13.46 18.21 -6.52
N SER A 52 13.50 16.91 -6.28
CA SER A 52 14.58 16.00 -6.66
C SER A 52 14.39 15.34 -8.02
N GLY A 53 13.23 15.51 -8.66
CA GLY A 53 12.98 15.12 -10.05
C GLY A 53 11.61 14.50 -10.31
N GLN A 54 11.51 13.89 -11.50
CA GLN A 54 10.31 13.24 -12.01
C GLN A 54 10.35 11.74 -11.74
N TYR A 55 9.23 11.19 -11.26
CA TYR A 55 9.14 9.82 -10.80
C TYR A 55 7.84 9.13 -11.25
N TYR A 56 7.92 7.81 -11.35
CA TYR A 56 6.76 6.94 -11.38
C TYR A 56 6.85 5.90 -10.28
N ILE A 57 5.73 5.64 -9.62
CA ILE A 57 5.56 4.51 -8.71
C ILE A 57 4.77 3.45 -9.45
N TYR A 58 5.28 2.22 -9.44
CA TYR A 58 4.61 1.06 -9.98
C TYR A 58 4.39 0.06 -8.86
N VAL A 59 3.13 -0.17 -8.52
CA VAL A 59 2.72 -1.12 -7.48
C VAL A 59 2.16 -2.35 -8.17
N VAL A 60 2.75 -3.51 -7.91
CA VAL A 60 2.32 -4.82 -8.44
C VAL A 60 1.58 -5.55 -7.34
N GLU A 61 0.37 -5.98 -7.63
CA GLU A 61 -0.45 -6.81 -6.74
C GLU A 61 -0.08 -8.27 -6.99
N ASN A 62 0.49 -8.91 -5.97
CA ASN A 62 0.87 -10.31 -6.01
C ASN A 62 -0.20 -11.12 -5.29
N ARG A 63 -0.98 -11.88 -6.06
CA ARG A 63 -1.91 -12.84 -5.51
C ARG A 63 -1.15 -14.11 -5.17
N GLY A 64 -1.11 -14.47 -3.88
CA GLY A 64 -0.51 -15.71 -3.44
C GLY A 64 -1.31 -16.93 -3.94
N PRO A 65 -0.76 -18.16 -3.79
CA PRO A 65 -1.48 -19.39 -4.10
C PRO A 65 -2.88 -19.44 -3.47
N MET A 66 -3.83 -20.09 -4.12
CA MET A 66 -5.23 -20.16 -3.67
C MET A 66 -5.43 -21.23 -2.58
N TYR A 67 -4.60 -22.28 -2.55
CA TYR A 67 -4.75 -23.40 -1.63
C TYR A 67 -3.76 -23.31 -0.46
N GLY A 68 -4.27 -23.53 0.75
CA GLY A 68 -3.48 -23.52 1.98
C GLY A 68 -3.29 -22.12 2.59
N PRO A 69 -2.44 -22.01 3.63
CA PRO A 69 -2.16 -20.73 4.28
C PRO A 69 -1.29 -19.87 3.35
N SER A 70 -1.95 -19.04 2.54
CA SER A 70 -1.32 -18.17 1.57
C SER A 70 -1.59 -16.70 1.88
N LEU A 71 -0.60 -15.86 1.60
CA LEU A 71 -0.68 -14.41 1.75
C LEU A 71 -0.54 -13.76 0.37
N GLY A 72 -1.39 -12.78 0.09
CA GLY A 72 -1.12 -11.82 -0.97
C GLY A 72 -0.16 -10.75 -0.47
N TRP A 73 0.38 -9.92 -1.37
CA TRP A 73 1.18 -8.75 -1.00
C TRP A 73 1.29 -7.79 -2.18
N CYS A 74 1.85 -6.60 -1.94
CA CYS A 74 2.25 -5.70 -3.01
C CYS A 74 3.77 -5.58 -3.08
N ASP A 75 4.30 -5.49 -4.31
CA ASP A 75 5.66 -5.04 -4.55
C ASP A 75 5.63 -3.61 -5.08
N VAL A 76 6.65 -2.82 -4.74
CA VAL A 76 6.72 -1.41 -5.13
C VAL A 76 8.01 -1.14 -5.87
N PHE A 77 7.91 -0.48 -7.00
CA PHE A 77 9.03 -0.02 -7.80
C PHE A 77 8.94 1.49 -8.00
N ILE A 78 10.05 2.19 -7.82
CA ILE A 78 10.17 3.61 -8.16
C ILE A 78 11.05 3.75 -9.39
N PHE A 79 10.53 4.39 -10.42
CA PHE A 79 11.28 4.81 -11.60
C PHE A 79 11.58 6.30 -11.52
N LYS A 80 12.78 6.70 -11.92
CA LYS A 80 13.23 8.10 -12.01
C LYS A 80 13.62 8.43 -13.45
N ARG A 81 13.29 9.62 -13.92
CA ARG A 81 13.78 10.12 -15.21
C ARG A 81 15.19 10.66 -15.05
N LEU A 82 16.15 10.07 -15.77
CA LEU A 82 17.56 10.46 -15.76
C LEU A 82 18.06 10.57 -17.19
N ASN A 83 18.55 11.75 -17.59
CA ASN A 83 19.05 12.03 -18.95
C ASN A 83 18.04 11.62 -20.04
N GLY A 84 16.77 12.00 -19.87
CA GLY A 84 15.69 11.71 -20.81
C GLY A 84 15.08 10.31 -20.70
N VAL A 85 15.75 9.36 -20.03
CA VAL A 85 15.30 7.95 -19.94
C VAL A 85 14.79 7.57 -18.56
N TRP A 86 13.80 6.69 -18.50
CA TRP A 86 13.29 6.12 -17.24
C TRP A 86 14.20 4.99 -16.75
N LYS A 87 14.59 5.04 -15.48
CA LYS A 87 15.42 4.02 -14.83
C LYS A 87 14.84 3.63 -13.49
N LEU A 88 15.00 2.36 -13.11
CA LEU A 88 14.69 1.91 -11.75
C LEU A 88 15.56 2.67 -10.76
N ASN A 89 14.93 3.33 -9.79
CA ASN A 89 15.56 4.14 -8.77
C ASN A 89 15.54 3.45 -7.41
N ASP A 90 14.45 2.76 -7.08
CA ASP A 90 14.30 2.00 -5.84
C ASP A 90 13.25 0.90 -6.00
N LEU A 91 13.29 -0.12 -5.13
CA LEU A 91 12.28 -1.18 -5.10
C LEU A 91 12.12 -1.77 -3.70
N ARG A 92 10.95 -2.35 -3.44
CA ARG A 92 10.68 -3.18 -2.26
C ARG A 92 9.78 -4.33 -2.65
N PHE A 93 10.30 -5.55 -2.52
CA PHE A 93 9.47 -6.76 -2.52
C PHE A 93 8.75 -6.90 -1.17
N HIS A 94 7.56 -7.50 -1.19
CA HIS A 94 6.74 -7.73 0.01
C HIS A 94 6.55 -6.44 0.82
N ALA A 95 6.17 -5.36 0.13
CA ALA A 95 6.07 -4.02 0.70
C ALA A 95 4.91 -3.85 1.70
N GLY A 96 4.04 -4.86 1.82
CA GLY A 96 2.88 -4.91 2.71
C GLY A 96 1.57 -4.91 1.94
N GLY A 97 0.49 -4.51 2.61
CA GLY A 97 -0.87 -4.48 2.04
C GLY A 97 -1.48 -5.85 1.75
N GLY A 98 -0.80 -6.94 2.10
CA GLY A 98 -1.25 -8.31 1.87
C GLY A 98 -2.23 -8.84 2.91
N GLY A 99 -3.11 -9.75 2.49
CA GLY A 99 -4.05 -10.46 3.36
C GLY A 99 -4.01 -11.98 3.17
N MET A 100 -4.78 -12.67 4.02
CA MET A 100 -5.01 -14.10 3.96
C MET A 100 -5.64 -14.54 2.62
N TYR A 101 -5.56 -15.84 2.36
CA TYR A 101 -6.12 -16.49 1.16
C TYR A 101 -5.52 -15.95 -0.14
N GLY A 102 -4.26 -15.52 -0.09
CA GLY A 102 -3.55 -15.01 -1.26
C GLY A 102 -4.02 -13.62 -1.72
N ASN A 103 -4.92 -12.94 -1.02
CA ASN A 103 -5.47 -11.66 -1.48
C ASN A 103 -4.46 -10.51 -1.30
N PRO A 104 -4.05 -9.82 -2.38
CA PRO A 104 -3.24 -8.62 -2.25
C PRO A 104 -4.09 -7.43 -1.82
N GLY A 105 -3.41 -6.39 -1.35
CA GLY A 105 -3.97 -5.05 -1.24
C GLY A 105 -3.89 -4.34 -2.57
N LYS A 106 -4.35 -3.10 -2.59
CA LYS A 106 -4.43 -2.26 -3.78
C LYS A 106 -3.78 -0.93 -3.52
N PHE A 107 -3.06 -0.42 -4.51
CA PHE A 107 -2.61 0.96 -4.48
C PHE A 107 -3.82 1.89 -4.52
N GLU A 108 -3.95 2.75 -3.50
CA GLU A 108 -5.05 3.68 -3.37
C GLU A 108 -4.64 5.08 -3.83
N LYS A 109 -3.61 5.64 -3.19
CA LYS A 109 -3.18 7.03 -3.41
C LYS A 109 -1.75 7.30 -2.93
N LEU A 110 -1.27 8.49 -3.29
CA LEU A 110 -0.12 9.11 -2.66
C LEU A 110 -0.58 10.15 -1.64
N GLU A 111 -0.25 9.94 -0.38
CA GLU A 111 -0.62 10.82 0.72
C GLU A 111 0.56 11.72 1.11
N GLN A 112 0.32 12.99 1.43
CA GLN A 112 1.40 13.89 1.85
C GLN A 112 1.65 13.71 3.36
N ILE A 113 2.87 13.31 3.74
CA ILE A 113 3.22 12.98 5.14
C ILE A 113 4.29 13.90 5.74
N GLY A 114 4.72 14.90 4.98
CA GLY A 114 5.74 15.87 5.35
C GLY A 114 5.86 16.96 4.29
N ASP A 115 6.75 17.92 4.46
CA ASP A 115 6.94 18.99 3.49
C ASP A 115 7.49 18.48 2.15
N GLU A 116 8.36 17.47 2.19
CA GLU A 116 9.01 16.84 1.02
C GLU A 116 8.77 15.32 0.98
N ASN A 117 7.87 14.80 1.83
CA ASN A 117 7.67 13.37 2.02
C ASN A 117 6.25 12.98 1.68
N ARG A 118 6.11 11.86 0.97
CA ARG A 118 4.82 11.25 0.62
C ARG A 118 4.76 9.82 1.17
N ALA A 119 3.57 9.26 1.26
CA ALA A 119 3.38 7.84 1.50
C ALA A 119 2.63 7.21 0.33
N ILE A 120 3.05 6.02 -0.08
CA ILE A 120 2.27 5.12 -0.92
C ILE A 120 1.26 4.44 0.00
N VAL A 121 -0.03 4.70 -0.23
CA VAL A 121 -1.12 4.06 0.51
C VAL A 121 -1.54 2.81 -0.23
N ILE A 122 -1.43 1.67 0.45
CA ILE A 122 -1.91 0.38 -0.01
C ILE A 122 -2.99 -0.07 0.97
N SER A 123 -4.22 -0.20 0.50
CA SER A 123 -5.37 -0.62 1.30
C SER A 123 -5.92 -1.95 0.81
N GLY A 124 -6.46 -2.73 1.74
CA GLY A 124 -7.03 -4.04 1.45
C GLY A 124 -6.20 -5.16 2.05
N GLY A 125 -6.24 -6.33 1.41
CA GLY A 125 -5.70 -7.55 1.99
C GLY A 125 -6.55 -7.99 3.19
N GLN A 126 -7.56 -8.84 2.92
CA GLN A 126 -8.41 -9.39 3.97
C GLN A 126 -7.55 -10.09 5.02
N SER A 127 -7.52 -9.59 6.26
CA SER A 127 -6.64 -10.12 7.30
C SER A 127 -7.24 -11.33 8.02
N HIS A 128 -8.56 -11.53 7.96
CA HIS A 128 -9.32 -12.65 8.56
C HIS A 128 -10.64 -12.89 7.82
N MET A 129 -11.41 -13.90 8.25
CA MET A 129 -12.82 -14.04 7.83
C MET A 129 -13.60 -12.80 8.28
N GLY A 130 -14.26 -12.13 7.34
CA GLY A 130 -15.04 -10.90 7.59
C GLY A 130 -14.45 -9.69 6.87
N ASN A 131 -14.79 -8.50 7.37
CA ASN A 131 -14.52 -7.22 6.69
C ASN A 131 -13.25 -6.53 7.18
N ASN A 132 -12.31 -7.29 7.73
CA ASN A 132 -11.07 -6.75 8.27
C ASN A 132 -10.02 -6.63 7.17
N PHE A 133 -9.44 -5.45 7.01
CA PHE A 133 -8.35 -5.22 6.07
C PHE A 133 -7.25 -4.37 6.68
N ASN A 134 -6.12 -4.26 5.99
CA ASN A 134 -4.96 -3.53 6.45
C ASN A 134 -4.72 -2.29 5.58
N VAL A 135 -4.39 -1.17 6.21
CA VAL A 135 -3.85 0.00 5.51
C VAL A 135 -2.36 0.03 5.77
N THR A 136 -1.57 -0.13 4.71
CA THR A 136 -0.11 0.00 4.74
C THR A 136 0.31 1.29 4.06
N LEU A 137 1.11 2.10 4.75
CA LEU A 137 1.71 3.31 4.24
C LEU A 137 3.22 3.12 4.13
N ILE A 138 3.77 3.39 2.95
CA ILE A 138 5.22 3.28 2.69
C ILE A 138 5.76 4.67 2.39
N GLU A 139 6.66 5.17 3.23
CA GLU A 139 7.29 6.47 3.02
C GLU A 139 8.04 6.51 1.67
N VAL A 140 7.93 7.64 0.98
CA VAL A 140 8.70 8.01 -0.21
C VAL A 140 9.30 9.39 0.04
N SER A 141 10.63 9.47 -0.04
CA SER A 141 11.37 10.72 0.06
C SER A 141 12.47 10.75 -0.99
N LYS A 142 12.47 11.79 -1.83
CA LYS A 142 13.47 11.97 -2.90
C LYS A 142 13.62 10.74 -3.80
N GLY A 143 12.48 10.13 -4.13
CA GLY A 143 12.40 8.90 -4.92
C GLY A 143 12.87 7.62 -4.23
N LYS A 144 13.10 7.61 -2.91
CA LYS A 144 13.52 6.44 -2.15
C LYS A 144 12.42 5.95 -1.21
N LEU A 145 12.27 4.63 -1.10
CA LEU A 145 11.33 3.95 -0.21
C LEU A 145 11.88 3.95 1.22
N GLY A 146 11.20 4.66 2.10
CA GLY A 146 11.50 4.77 3.54
C GLY A 146 10.75 3.74 4.37
N ARG A 147 10.56 4.01 5.66
CA ARG A 147 9.88 3.07 6.56
C ARG A 147 8.42 2.88 6.14
N SER A 148 7.93 1.66 6.32
CA SER A 148 6.50 1.38 6.24
C SER A 148 5.92 1.25 7.65
N PHE A 149 4.64 1.56 7.75
CA PHE A 149 3.81 1.25 8.90
C PHE A 149 2.43 0.88 8.37
N GLY A 150 1.65 0.20 9.19
CA GLY A 150 0.28 -0.10 8.86
C GLY A 150 -0.55 -0.32 10.10
N PHE A 151 -1.85 -0.31 9.91
CA PHE A 151 -2.81 -0.58 10.95
C PHE A 151 -4.03 -1.28 10.36
N PRO A 152 -4.61 -2.20 11.14
CA PRO A 152 -5.86 -2.82 10.76
C PRO A 152 -7.03 -1.85 10.81
N THR A 153 -8.06 -2.10 10.00
CA THR A 153 -9.36 -1.46 10.15
C THR A 153 -10.48 -2.42 9.78
N HIS A 154 -11.60 -2.32 10.50
CA HIS A 154 -12.82 -3.05 10.20
C HIS A 154 -13.71 -2.21 9.29
N HIS A 155 -14.16 -2.80 8.19
CA HIS A 155 -15.03 -2.17 7.21
C HIS A 155 -16.48 -2.58 7.46
N ASP A 156 -17.35 -1.70 7.93
CA ASP A 156 -18.77 -2.01 7.96
C ASP A 156 -19.43 -1.65 6.62
N TYR A 157 -20.00 -2.67 5.96
CA TYR A 157 -20.73 -2.49 4.71
C TYR A 157 -22.21 -2.13 4.92
N GLY A 158 -22.73 -2.26 6.16
CA GLY A 158 -24.12 -2.00 6.52
C GLY A 158 -25.10 -3.12 6.18
N GLU A 159 -26.34 -2.99 6.66
CA GLU A 159 -27.41 -3.93 6.33
C GLU A 159 -27.77 -3.85 4.83
N ASN A 160 -27.87 -5.01 4.17
CA ASN A 160 -28.22 -5.18 2.75
C ASN A 160 -27.13 -4.83 1.71
N SER A 161 -25.86 -4.73 2.11
CA SER A 161 -24.76 -4.46 1.16
C SER A 161 -24.56 -5.53 0.07
N GLY A 162 -25.11 -6.74 0.27
CA GLY A 162 -24.89 -7.88 -0.62
C GLY A 162 -23.40 -8.22 -0.80
N ASP A 163 -23.08 -9.10 -1.75
CA ASP A 163 -21.70 -9.40 -2.19
C ASP A 163 -21.09 -8.26 -3.03
N ASP A 164 -21.75 -7.10 -3.11
CA ASP A 164 -21.38 -6.05 -4.06
C ASP A 164 -20.31 -5.09 -3.49
N TYR A 165 -19.92 -5.21 -2.20
CA TYR A 165 -18.81 -4.50 -1.51
C TYR A 165 -18.68 -2.98 -1.80
N LYS A 166 -19.75 -2.33 -2.30
CA LYS A 166 -19.73 -0.96 -2.85
C LYS A 166 -20.17 0.11 -1.86
N LEU A 167 -20.76 -0.29 -0.73
CA LEU A 167 -21.24 0.61 0.31
C LEU A 167 -20.35 0.45 1.53
N THR A 168 -19.58 1.49 1.85
CA THR A 168 -18.93 1.63 3.16
C THR A 168 -19.80 2.52 4.02
N ILE A 169 -20.21 2.06 5.19
CA ILE A 169 -20.92 2.89 6.17
C ILE A 169 -19.94 3.42 7.23
N CYS A 170 -18.97 2.61 7.64
CA CYS A 170 -18.02 3.00 8.68
C CYS A 170 -16.70 2.24 8.53
N ASP A 171 -15.58 2.97 8.65
CA ASP A 171 -14.27 2.39 8.90
C ASP A 171 -13.94 2.55 10.38
N GLU A 172 -13.65 1.45 11.07
CA GLU A 172 -13.38 1.49 12.51
C GLU A 172 -12.15 2.34 12.83
N ASN A 173 -11.09 2.27 12.02
CA ASN A 173 -9.89 3.09 12.17
C ASN A 173 -9.68 3.97 10.95
N GLU A 174 -9.78 5.28 11.14
CA GLU A 174 -9.48 6.29 10.11
C GLU A 174 -8.22 7.07 10.48
N TYR A 175 -7.58 7.67 9.46
CA TYR A 175 -6.36 8.43 9.64
C TYR A 175 -6.31 9.71 8.81
N HIS A 176 -5.57 10.69 9.32
CA HIS A 176 -5.16 11.86 8.56
C HIS A 176 -3.83 12.42 9.07
N PHE A 177 -3.17 13.24 8.26
CA PHE A 177 -1.92 13.89 8.65
C PHE A 177 -2.13 15.36 8.98
N ARG A 178 -1.54 15.80 10.09
CA ARG A 178 -1.58 17.20 10.52
C ARG A 178 -0.17 17.79 10.49
N LYS A 179 -0.01 18.88 9.73
CA LYS A 179 1.23 19.63 9.70
C LYS A 179 1.55 20.24 11.07
N VAL A 180 2.79 20.10 11.51
CA VAL A 180 3.31 20.67 12.76
C VAL A 180 4.36 21.74 12.44
N ALA A 181 4.24 22.89 13.09
CA ALA A 181 5.19 23.99 12.89
C ALA A 181 6.62 23.56 13.30
N GLY A 182 7.59 23.79 12.41
CA GLY A 182 8.99 23.45 12.64
C GLY A 182 9.36 21.97 12.44
N SER A 183 8.42 21.11 12.06
CA SER A 183 8.68 19.70 11.72
C SER A 183 8.65 19.47 10.21
N LYS A 184 9.57 18.62 9.71
CA LYS A 184 9.59 18.18 8.31
C LYS A 184 8.56 17.11 8.01
N HIS A 185 8.18 16.34 9.03
CA HIS A 185 7.16 15.29 8.98
C HIS A 185 5.91 15.75 9.71
N TYR A 186 4.75 15.33 9.21
CA TYR A 186 3.47 15.64 9.83
C TYR A 186 3.20 14.68 11.00
N ASP A 187 2.32 15.07 11.92
CA ASP A 187 1.80 14.11 12.90
C ASP A 187 0.75 13.24 12.20
N LEU A 188 0.78 11.93 12.47
CA LEU A 188 -0.31 11.03 12.14
C LEU A 188 -1.38 11.14 13.21
N ILE A 189 -2.61 11.44 12.81
CA ILE A 189 -3.78 11.37 13.67
C ILE A 189 -4.54 10.11 13.27
N LEU A 190 -4.75 9.23 14.25
CA LEU A 190 -5.50 7.99 14.09
C LEU A 190 -6.73 8.09 14.98
N GLU A 191 -7.91 7.85 14.42
CA GLU A 191 -9.20 7.98 15.09
C GLU A 191 -9.96 6.67 14.99
N ARG A 192 -10.49 6.20 16.12
CA ARG A 192 -11.30 4.98 16.19
C ARG A 192 -12.77 5.35 16.29
N PHE A 193 -13.61 4.72 15.50
CA PHE A 193 -15.05 4.92 15.43
C PHE A 193 -15.81 3.67 15.85
N ASN A 194 -16.93 3.84 16.54
CA ASN A 194 -17.87 2.76 16.79
C ASN A 194 -18.76 2.59 15.56
N CYS A 195 -18.57 1.50 14.82
CA CYS A 195 -19.36 1.16 13.64
C CYS A 195 -20.67 0.41 13.95
N LEU A 196 -21.01 0.17 15.21
CA LEU A 196 -22.27 -0.51 15.58
C LEU A 196 -23.49 0.41 15.57
N ASP A 197 -23.28 1.72 15.62
CA ASP A 197 -24.35 2.73 15.64
C ASP A 197 -24.37 3.53 14.33
N GLU A 198 -25.56 3.83 13.79
CA GLU A 198 -25.76 4.54 12.50
C GLU A 198 -25.05 5.90 12.36
N SER A 199 -24.50 6.44 13.45
CA SER A 199 -23.89 7.77 13.51
C SER A 199 -22.36 7.78 13.56
N SER A 200 -21.69 6.62 13.47
CA SER A 200 -20.22 6.47 13.47
C SER A 200 -19.55 7.41 14.49
N ILE A 201 -19.68 7.09 15.78
CA ILE A 201 -19.20 7.98 16.85
C ILE A 201 -17.71 7.71 17.09
N LYS A 202 -16.89 8.77 17.10
CA LYS A 202 -15.49 8.66 17.49
C LYS A 202 -15.35 8.26 18.96
N VAL A 203 -14.68 7.15 19.22
CA VAL A 203 -14.47 6.57 20.56
C VAL A 203 -13.03 6.71 21.07
N ASP A 204 -12.04 6.82 20.18
CA ASP A 204 -10.64 7.05 20.56
C ASP A 204 -9.92 7.91 19.52
N SER A 205 -8.81 8.52 19.93
CA SER A 205 -7.89 9.24 19.05
C SER A 205 -6.47 9.20 19.60
N ALA A 206 -5.50 9.08 18.70
CA ALA A 206 -4.07 9.22 18.98
C ALA A 206 -3.44 10.26 18.05
N VAL A 207 -2.57 11.09 18.62
CA VAL A 207 -1.61 11.89 17.86
C VAL A 207 -0.25 11.20 17.94
N ILE A 208 0.27 10.78 16.80
CA ILE A 208 1.48 9.98 16.67
C ILE A 208 2.52 10.84 15.94
N ALA A 209 3.47 11.38 16.70
CA ALA A 209 4.58 12.13 16.13
C ALA A 209 5.52 11.20 15.34
N TYR A 210 6.09 11.71 14.25
CA TYR A 210 7.11 10.97 13.50
C TYR A 210 8.41 10.88 14.31
N GLN A 211 8.83 9.65 14.63
CA GLN A 211 10.07 9.37 15.35
C GLN A 211 10.85 8.29 14.60
N ASN A 212 11.35 8.65 13.42
CA ASN A 212 11.95 7.70 12.48
C ASN A 212 10.90 6.62 12.11
N GLY A 213 9.75 7.06 11.59
CA GLY A 213 8.56 6.24 11.38
C GLY A 213 7.47 6.53 12.42
N TYR A 214 6.25 6.12 12.09
CA TYR A 214 5.09 6.19 12.98
C TYR A 214 4.96 4.88 13.74
N ARG A 215 4.78 4.96 15.06
CA ARG A 215 4.53 3.81 15.92
C ARG A 215 3.06 3.79 16.27
N ILE A 216 2.32 2.86 15.69
CA ILE A 216 0.90 2.70 15.95
C ILE A 216 0.70 2.17 17.37
N PRO A 217 -0.11 2.82 18.21
CA PRO A 217 -0.42 2.31 19.55
C PRO A 217 -1.23 1.01 19.48
N ASP A 218 -0.95 0.06 20.38
CA ASP A 218 -1.57 -1.27 20.39
C ASP A 218 -3.10 -1.25 20.46
N ARG A 219 -3.71 -0.20 21.07
CA ARG A 219 -5.17 0.00 21.11
C ARG A 219 -5.87 0.20 19.76
N PHE A 220 -5.09 0.33 18.68
CA PHE A 220 -5.56 0.37 17.29
C PHE A 220 -5.24 -0.93 16.52
N SER A 221 -4.71 -1.95 17.19
CA SER A 221 -4.56 -3.31 16.65
C SER A 221 -5.86 -4.11 16.82
N PHE A 222 -6.04 -5.17 16.03
CA PHE A 222 -7.19 -6.09 16.21
C PHE A 222 -7.05 -7.01 17.44
N ASP A 223 -5.84 -7.19 17.94
CA ASP A 223 -5.55 -8.14 19.02
C ASP A 223 -5.72 -7.48 20.40
N GLU A 224 -6.83 -7.80 21.09
CA GLU A 224 -6.87 -7.96 22.55
C GLU A 224 -7.33 -9.39 22.90
#